data_AF-A0A6G1FUG4-F1
#
_entry.id   AF-A0A6G1FUG4-F1
#
_cell.length_a   1.000
_cell.length_b   1.000
_cell.length_c   1.000
_cell.angle_alpha   90.00
_cell.angle_beta   90.00
_cell.angle_gamma   90.00
#
_symmetry.space_group_name_H-M   'P 1'
#
loop_
_entity.id
_entity.type
_entity.pdbx_description
1 polymer ?
#
loop_
_entity_poly.entity_id
_entity_poly.type
_entity_poly.pdbx_seq_one_letter_code
_entity_poly.pdbx_strand_id
1 'polypeptide(L)'
;KVPTYEYYGFALYMVSSAAFLMYLLWAFLPSPFLHELGIYYYPNRWWALAVPAWLVVLLGYVYVALASYNTQRLTLPMKSIENLVDEAAQVAVVD
;
A
#
# COMPACT_ATOMS: atom_id res chain seq x y z
N LYS A 1 -29.42 6.24 -10.02
CA LYS A 1 -28.41 5.17 -10.24
C LYS A 1 -27.73 4.93 -8.90
N VAL A 2 -27.91 3.76 -8.30
CA VAL A 2 -27.23 3.37 -7.05
C VAL A 2 -25.72 3.32 -7.33
N PRO A 3 -24.84 3.78 -6.42
CA PRO A 3 -23.40 3.71 -6.64
C PRO A 3 -22.98 2.24 -6.76
N THR A 4 -22.62 1.82 -7.95
CA THR A 4 -22.18 0.45 -8.28
C THR A 4 -20.82 0.09 -7.67
N TYR A 5 -20.26 0.91 -6.77
CA TYR A 5 -18.92 0.71 -6.22
C TYR A 5 -18.89 0.05 -4.83
N GLU A 6 -20.02 0.05 -4.12
CA GLU A 6 -20.08 -0.43 -2.73
C GLU A 6 -19.88 -1.95 -2.62
N TYR A 7 -20.37 -2.73 -3.60
CA TYR A 7 -20.20 -4.18 -3.58
C TYR A 7 -18.75 -4.61 -3.81
N TYR A 8 -17.94 -3.83 -4.55
CA TYR A 8 -16.52 -4.15 -4.73
C TYR A 8 -15.76 -4.03 -3.43
N GLY A 9 -16.03 -2.99 -2.63
CA GLY A 9 -15.44 -2.83 -1.31
C GLY A 9 -15.82 -3.97 -0.37
N PHE A 10 -17.11 -4.36 -0.37
CA PHE A 10 -17.59 -5.50 0.43
C PHE A 10 -16.95 -6.83 0.00
N ALA A 11 -16.93 -7.12 -1.30
CA ALA A 11 -16.33 -8.34 -1.83
C ALA A 11 -14.83 -8.39 -1.52
N LEU A 12 -14.11 -7.28 -1.72
CA LEU A 12 -12.69 -7.18 -1.42
C LEU A 12 -12.42 -7.37 0.07
N TYR A 13 -13.22 -6.76 0.95
CA TYR A 13 -13.12 -6.96 2.40
C TYR A 13 -13.31 -8.43 2.79
N MET A 14 -14.34 -9.10 2.27
CA MET A 14 -14.60 -10.50 2.58
C MET A 14 -13.48 -11.41 2.08
N VAL A 15 -13.04 -11.25 0.83
CA VAL A 15 -11.99 -12.06 0.22
C VAL A 15 -10.63 -11.82 0.90
N SER A 16 -10.27 -10.56 1.18
CA SER A 16 -9.03 -10.22 1.87
C SER A 16 -9.00 -10.74 3.31
N SER A 17 -10.13 -10.66 4.03
CA SER A 17 -10.24 -11.20 5.38
C SER A 17 -10.08 -12.72 5.38
N ALA A 18 -10.76 -13.42 4.46
CA ALA A 18 -10.61 -14.86 4.31
C ALA A 18 -9.17 -15.27 3.93
N ALA A 19 -8.56 -14.56 2.98
CA ALA A 19 -7.17 -14.77 2.58
C ALA A 19 -6.20 -14.55 3.74
N PHE A 20 -6.42 -13.51 4.54
CA PHE A 20 -5.61 -13.21 5.71
C PHE A 20 -5.75 -14.29 6.80
N LEU A 21 -6.96 -14.79 7.07
CA LEU A 21 -7.16 -15.90 8.00
C LEU A 21 -6.46 -17.18 7.52
N MET A 22 -6.56 -17.51 6.23
CA MET A 22 -5.83 -18.64 5.64
C MET A 22 -4.32 -18.47 5.78
N TYR A 23 -3.81 -17.25 5.56
CA TYR A 23 -2.39 -16.94 5.75
C TYR A 23 -1.94 -17.16 7.20
N LEU A 24 -2.71 -16.68 8.19
CA LEU A 24 -2.41 -16.89 9.60
C LEU A 24 -2.45 -18.38 9.97
N LEU A 25 -3.47 -19.11 9.53
CA LEU A 25 -3.57 -20.55 9.77
C LEU A 25 -2.35 -21.27 9.20
N TRP A 26 -1.98 -21.00 7.96
CA TRP A 26 -0.78 -21.57 7.34
C TRP A 26 0.51 -21.20 8.10
N ALA A 27 0.65 -19.94 8.52
CA ALA A 27 1.84 -19.45 9.21
C ALA A 27 2.02 -20.10 10.60
N PHE A 28 0.95 -20.22 11.38
CA PHE A 28 0.99 -20.60 12.80
C PHE A 28 0.63 -22.05 13.10
N LEU A 29 -0.14 -22.76 12.26
CA LEU A 29 -0.45 -24.17 12.52
C LEU A 29 0.81 -25.04 12.41
N PRO A 30 1.03 -25.97 13.35
CA PRO A 30 2.13 -26.92 13.29
C PRO A 30 1.94 -27.91 12.12
N SER A 31 3.04 -28.39 11.55
CA SER A 31 3.03 -29.27 10.36
C SER A 31 2.18 -30.54 10.50
N PRO A 32 2.15 -31.25 11.65
CA PRO A 32 1.28 -32.41 11.81
C PRO A 32 -0.20 -32.09 11.56
N PHE A 33 -0.68 -30.95 12.05
CA PHE A 33 -2.08 -30.55 11.86
C PHE A 33 -2.41 -30.26 10.38
N LEU A 34 -1.46 -29.68 9.64
CA LEU A 34 -1.61 -29.47 8.19
C LEU A 34 -1.64 -30.81 7.43
N HIS A 35 -0.84 -31.79 7.85
CA HIS A 35 -0.81 -33.11 7.24
C HIS A 35 -2.11 -33.90 7.48
N GLU A 36 -2.72 -33.77 8.67
CA GLU A 36 -4.06 -34.32 8.97
C GLU A 36 -5.15 -33.69 8.09
N LEU A 37 -4.99 -32.41 7.72
CA LEU A 37 -5.86 -31.72 6.76
C LEU A 37 -5.57 -32.10 5.30
N GLY A 38 -4.59 -32.99 5.06
CA GLY A 38 -4.18 -33.43 3.72
C GLY A 38 -3.25 -32.45 2.98
N ILE A 39 -2.72 -31.42 3.67
CA ILE A 39 -1.87 -30.39 3.07
C ILE A 39 -0.39 -30.73 3.28
N TYR A 40 0.23 -31.31 2.26
CA TYR A 40 1.64 -31.70 2.28
C TYR A 40 2.57 -30.72 1.55
N TYR A 41 2.03 -29.94 0.60
CA TYR A 41 2.80 -29.05 -0.26
C TYR A 41 2.40 -27.60 -0.01
N TYR A 42 3.31 -26.85 0.61
CA TYR A 42 3.16 -25.42 0.86
C TYR A 42 4.53 -24.74 0.83
N PRO A 43 4.61 -23.43 0.57
CA PRO A 43 5.88 -22.71 0.51
C PRO A 43 6.62 -22.74 1.85
N ASN A 44 7.94 -22.49 1.82
CA ASN A 44 8.74 -22.42 3.05
C ASN A 44 8.16 -21.39 4.03
N ARG A 45 8.02 -21.76 5.31
CA ARG A 45 7.51 -20.90 6.39
C ARG A 45 8.29 -19.59 6.57
N TRP A 46 9.52 -19.50 6.09
CA TRP A 46 10.26 -18.24 6.05
C TRP A 46 9.47 -17.11 5.35
N TRP A 47 8.62 -17.45 4.37
CA TRP A 47 7.75 -16.48 3.72
C TRP A 47 6.74 -15.82 4.66
N ALA A 48 6.36 -16.50 5.76
CA ALA A 48 5.49 -15.91 6.78
C ALA A 48 6.10 -14.69 7.47
N LEU A 49 7.44 -14.60 7.48
CA LEU A 49 8.20 -13.45 7.97
C LEU A 49 8.54 -12.47 6.83
N ALA A 50 8.94 -13.00 5.68
CA ALA A 50 9.37 -12.17 4.56
C ALA A 50 8.25 -11.26 4.05
N VAL A 51 7.04 -11.78 3.85
CA VAL A 51 5.90 -11.01 3.34
C VAL A 51 5.61 -9.75 4.18
N PRO A 52 5.39 -9.84 5.50
CA PRO A 52 5.12 -8.66 6.31
C PRO A 52 6.33 -7.72 6.41
N ALA A 53 7.56 -8.23 6.45
CA ALA A 53 8.76 -7.39 6.46
C ALA A 53 8.88 -6.56 5.18
N TRP A 54 8.71 -7.18 4.01
CA TRP A 54 8.75 -6.50 2.72
C TRP A 54 7.58 -5.54 2.53
N LEU A 55 6.41 -5.82 3.12
CA LEU A 55 5.28 -4.88 3.11
C LEU A 55 5.62 -3.59 3.85
N VAL A 56 6.26 -3.67 5.02
CA VAL A 56 6.70 -2.47 5.77
C VAL A 56 7.76 -1.69 4.99
N VAL A 57 8.73 -2.39 4.38
CA VAL A 57 9.74 -1.76 3.52
C VAL A 57 9.09 -1.07 2.33
N LEU A 58 8.11 -1.70 1.68
CA LEU A 58 7.37 -1.14 0.55
C LEU A 58 6.63 0.14 0.96
N LEU A 59 5.98 0.16 2.12
CA LEU A 59 5.31 1.37 2.64
C LEU A 59 6.32 2.51 2.85
N GLY A 60 7.47 2.22 3.46
CA GLY A 60 8.54 3.21 3.62
C GLY A 60 9.07 3.72 2.29
N TYR A 61 9.28 2.82 1.32
CA TYR A 61 9.70 3.17 -0.03
C TYR A 61 8.69 4.09 -0.72
N VAL A 62 7.39 3.76 -0.67
CA VAL A 62 6.33 4.58 -1.27
C VAL A 62 6.33 5.99 -0.67
N TYR A 63 6.48 6.11 0.65
CA TYR A 63 6.55 7.42 1.30
C TYR A 63 7.74 8.25 0.81
N VAL A 64 8.95 7.67 0.79
CA VAL A 64 10.16 8.35 0.32
C VAL A 64 10.06 8.71 -1.17
N ALA A 65 9.54 7.81 -2.00
CA ALA A 65 9.36 8.02 -3.43
C ALA A 65 8.35 9.12 -3.75
N LEU A 66 7.24 9.21 -3.00
CA LEU A 66 6.27 10.28 -3.15
C LEU A 66 6.84 11.62 -2.66
N ALA A 67 7.56 11.62 -1.53
CA ALA A 67 8.22 12.83 -1.02
C ALA A 67 9.27 13.37 -2.00
N SER A 68 10.09 12.50 -2.60
CA SER A 68 11.08 12.89 -3.60
C SER A 68 10.41 13.38 -4.89
N TYR A 69 9.37 12.69 -5.36
CA TYR A 69 8.62 13.13 -6.54
C TYR A 69 7.98 14.51 -6.33
N ASN A 70 7.35 14.73 -5.18
CA ASN A 70 6.75 16.01 -4.84
C ASN A 70 7.81 17.12 -4.82
N THR A 71 8.92 16.91 -4.11
CA THR A 71 9.96 17.94 -3.94
C THR A 71 10.79 18.22 -5.19
N GLN A 72 11.00 17.22 -6.06
CA GLN A 72 11.87 17.37 -7.23
C GLN A 72 11.11 17.68 -8.53
N ARG A 73 9.84 17.30 -8.63
CA ARG A 73 9.05 17.43 -9.88
C ARG A 73 7.86 18.35 -9.74
N LEU A 74 7.11 18.27 -8.65
CA LEU A 74 5.87 19.06 -8.49
C LEU A 74 6.13 20.41 -7.82
N THR A 75 7.02 20.47 -6.84
CA THR A 75 7.40 21.71 -6.16
C THR A 75 8.32 22.53 -7.04
N LEU A 76 7.95 23.79 -7.26
CA LEU A 76 8.76 24.74 -8.00
C LEU A 76 10.11 24.99 -7.30
N PRO A 77 11.19 25.25 -8.05
CA PRO A 77 12.45 25.67 -7.45
C PRO A 77 12.24 26.92 -6.59
N MET A 78 12.92 27.02 -5.44
CA MET A 78 12.75 28.15 -4.51
C MET A 78 12.98 29.54 -5.13
N LYS A 79 13.73 29.61 -6.23
CA LYS A 79 14.02 30.85 -6.95
C LYS A 79 13.00 31.19 -8.05
N SER A 80 11.96 30.37 -8.26
CA SER A 80 10.93 30.65 -9.26
C SER A 80 10.08 31.84 -8.82
N ILE A 81 9.87 32.79 -9.73
CA ILE A 81 8.97 33.94 -9.53
C ILE A 81 7.52 33.51 -9.34
N GLU A 82 7.16 32.33 -9.84
CA GLU A 82 5.83 31.74 -9.71
C GLU A 82 5.48 31.40 -8.25
N ASN A 83 6.48 31.39 -7.35
CA ASN A 83 6.26 31.26 -5.91
C ASN A 83 5.79 32.57 -5.25
N LEU A 84 5.86 33.72 -5.94
CA LEU A 84 5.36 35.00 -5.45
C LEU A 84 3.88 35.13 -5.78
N VAL A 85 3.06 35.13 -4.75
CA VAL A 85 1.60 35.22 -4.82
C VAL A 85 1.08 36.34 -3.93
N ASP A 86 -0.03 36.96 -4.33
CA ASP A 86 -0.74 37.96 -3.53
C ASP A 86 -1.67 37.33 -2.48
N GLU A 87 -2.41 38.15 -1.74
CA GLU A 87 -3.35 37.71 -0.70
C GLU A 87 -4.50 36.83 -1.26
N ALA A 88 -4.81 36.95 -2.55
CA ALA A 88 -5.81 36.15 -3.25
C ALA A 88 -5.22 34.90 -3.94
N ALA A 89 -3.95 34.57 -3.66
CA ALA A 89 -3.21 33.48 -4.27
C ALA A 89 -3.07 33.57 -5.80
N GLN A 90 -3.11 34.78 -6.36
CA GLN A 90 -2.80 35.01 -7.77
C GLN A 90 -1.29 35.08 -7.97
N VAL A 91 -0.78 34.33 -8.95
CA VAL A 91 0.64 34.33 -9.31
C VAL A 91 0.97 35.68 -9.95
N ALA A 92 2.06 36.31 -9.49
CA ALA A 92 2.53 37.55 -10.10
C ALA A 92 3.05 37.26 -11.53
N VAL A 93 2.19 37.45 -12.53
CA VAL A 93 2.56 37.35 -13.95
C VAL A 93 3.23 38.65 -14.37
N VAL A 94 4.45 38.55 -14.92
CA VAL A 94 5.09 39.66 -15.63
C VAL A 94 4.84 39.40 -17.12
N ASP A 95 3.98 40.20 -17.75
CA ASP A 95 3.90 40.31 -19.22
C ASP A 95 5.20 40.90 -19.80
#